data_AF-A0A7X7ULY8-F1
#
_entry.id   AF-A0A7X7ULY8-F1
#
_cell.length_a   1.000
_cell.length_b   1.000
_cell.length_c   1.000
_cell.angle_alpha   90.00
_cell.angle_beta   90.00
_cell.angle_gamma   90.00
#
_symmetry.space_group_name_H-M   'P 1'
#
loop_
_entity.id
_entity.type
_entity.pdbx_description
1 polymer ?
#
loop_
_entity_poly.entity_id
_entity_poly.type
_entity_poly.pdbx_seq_one_letter_code
_entity_poly.pdbx_strand_id
1 'polypeptide(L)'
;MEKSNENTIRQGVWGAIAISFAAVLWGLDGIVLTPRLYNLDVGFVVMVLHLIPFLLMTLFLPYKYRNFKVLRRSEWVSLFLVALAGGAIGTMAIVKALFLVNFQKLTIVVLLQKLQPVFAIALATLILREKLKPVFYFWAFIAIMAGYFLTFGWNLPHVEGGKNYVLASLYSLLAAFAFGSSTVFSKKALGALS
;
A
#
# COMPACT_ATOMS: atom_id res chain seq x y z
N MET A 1 -4.36 -8.71 -37.17
CA MET A 1 -5.12 -7.98 -36.12
C MET A 1 -5.68 -8.92 -35.07
N GLU A 2 -6.29 -10.06 -35.44
CA GLU A 2 -6.88 -11.04 -34.51
C GLU A 2 -5.90 -11.67 -33.50
N LYS A 3 -4.74 -12.18 -33.96
CA LYS A 3 -3.67 -12.70 -33.08
C LYS A 3 -3.08 -11.67 -32.10
N SER A 4 -3.08 -10.39 -32.48
CA SER A 4 -2.62 -9.31 -31.58
C SER A 4 -3.63 -9.07 -30.47
N ASN A 5 -4.93 -9.15 -30.78
CA ASN A 5 -6.01 -8.94 -29.83
C ASN A 5 -6.09 -10.10 -28.83
N GLU A 6 -5.90 -11.33 -29.32
CA GLU A 6 -5.88 -12.55 -28.52
C GLU A 6 -4.72 -12.56 -27.50
N ASN A 7 -3.54 -12.08 -27.90
CA ASN A 7 -2.39 -11.92 -27.00
C ASN A 7 -2.64 -10.87 -25.92
N THR A 8 -3.26 -9.72 -26.26
CA THR A 8 -3.62 -8.69 -25.29
C THR A 8 -4.63 -9.20 -24.27
N ILE A 9 -5.63 -9.98 -24.72
CA ILE A 9 -6.62 -10.61 -23.82
C ILE A 9 -5.94 -11.61 -22.88
N ARG A 10 -5.09 -12.51 -23.40
CA ARG A 10 -4.34 -13.46 -22.56
C ARG A 10 -3.46 -12.76 -21.53
N GLN A 11 -2.76 -11.69 -21.90
CA GLN A 11 -1.95 -10.90 -20.96
C GLN A 11 -2.81 -10.25 -19.87
N GLY A 12 -3.98 -9.71 -20.24
CA GLY A 12 -4.95 -9.16 -19.29
C GLY A 12 -5.43 -10.19 -18.27
N VAL A 13 -5.74 -11.41 -18.73
CA VAL A 13 -6.16 -12.53 -17.85
C VAL A 13 -5.05 -12.92 -16.87
N TRP A 14 -3.81 -13.10 -17.33
CA TRP A 14 -2.68 -13.40 -16.44
C TRP A 14 -2.41 -12.30 -15.42
N GLY A 15 -2.54 -11.03 -15.83
CA GLY A 15 -2.44 -9.88 -14.93
C GLY A 15 -3.52 -9.91 -13.85
N ALA A 16 -4.78 -10.15 -14.23
CA ALA A 16 -5.89 -10.24 -13.30
C ALA A 16 -5.73 -11.39 -12.29
N ILE A 17 -5.27 -12.57 -12.75
CA ILE A 17 -4.98 -13.72 -11.89
C ILE A 17 -3.86 -13.37 -10.89
N ALA A 18 -2.77 -12.77 -11.36
CA ALA A 18 -1.66 -12.38 -10.49
C ALA A 18 -2.07 -11.36 -9.42
N ILE A 19 -2.86 -10.35 -9.80
CA ILE A 19 -3.42 -9.35 -8.87
C ILE A 19 -4.32 -10.03 -7.83
N SER A 20 -5.19 -10.93 -8.28
CA SER A 20 -6.12 -11.65 -7.40
C SER A 20 -5.36 -12.53 -6.40
N PHE A 21 -4.35 -13.26 -6.86
CA PHE A 21 -3.50 -14.09 -6.01
C PHE A 21 -2.72 -13.26 -5.00
N ALA A 22 -2.12 -12.14 -5.42
CA ALA A 22 -1.44 -11.22 -4.53
C ALA A 22 -2.37 -10.63 -3.45
N ALA A 23 -3.62 -10.28 -3.82
CA ALA A 23 -4.61 -9.78 -2.86
C ALA A 23 -5.01 -10.84 -1.82
N VAL A 24 -5.13 -12.11 -2.22
CA VAL A 24 -5.36 -13.23 -1.30
C VAL A 24 -4.20 -13.39 -0.32
N LEU A 25 -2.96 -13.38 -0.82
CA LEU A 25 -1.76 -13.47 0.04
C LEU A 25 -1.67 -12.30 1.03
N TRP A 26 -1.99 -11.08 0.57
CA TRP A 26 -1.99 -9.90 1.43
C TRP A 26 -3.06 -9.99 2.54
N GLY A 27 -4.27 -10.46 2.20
CA GLY A 27 -5.32 -10.72 3.19
C GLY A 27 -4.95 -11.83 4.18
N LEU A 28 -4.33 -12.91 3.69
CA LEU A 28 -3.86 -14.02 4.53
C LEU A 28 -2.80 -13.56 5.54
N ASP A 29 -1.85 -12.72 5.11
CA ASP A 29 -0.83 -12.16 5.99
C ASP A 29 -1.44 -11.40 7.18
N GLY A 30 -2.36 -10.47 6.90
CA GLY A 30 -2.97 -9.61 7.92
C GLY A 30 -3.87 -10.36 8.93
N ILE A 31 -4.40 -11.53 8.55
CA ILE A 31 -5.31 -12.32 9.39
C ILE A 31 -4.61 -13.50 10.07
N VAL A 32 -3.61 -14.10 9.43
CA VAL A 32 -3.00 -15.37 9.91
C VAL A 32 -1.57 -15.18 10.37
N LEU A 33 -0.73 -14.45 9.63
CA LEU A 33 0.71 -14.41 9.86
C LEU A 33 1.10 -13.28 10.83
N THR A 34 0.82 -12.03 10.45
CA THR A 34 1.19 -10.83 11.22
C THR A 34 0.65 -10.81 12.66
N PRO A 35 -0.58 -11.30 12.96
CA PRO A 35 -1.06 -11.41 14.35
C PRO A 35 -0.23 -12.34 15.23
N ARG A 36 0.37 -13.39 14.67
CA ARG A 36 1.22 -14.34 15.43
C ARG A 36 2.57 -13.72 15.82
N LEU A 37 2.94 -12.61 15.19
CA LEU A 37 4.19 -11.89 15.43
C LEU A 37 4.02 -10.72 16.40
N TYR A 38 2.84 -10.54 17.00
CA TYR A 38 2.53 -9.36 17.84
C TYR A 38 3.43 -9.18 19.07
N ASN A 39 4.04 -10.26 19.55
CA ASN A 39 4.96 -10.25 20.69
C ASN A 39 6.39 -9.81 20.32
N LEU A 40 6.69 -9.60 19.04
CA LEU A 40 8.01 -9.20 18.55
C LEU A 40 8.10 -7.68 18.34
N ASP A 41 9.31 -7.16 18.28
CA ASP A 41 9.52 -5.76 17.90
C ASP A 41 9.04 -5.50 16.46
N VAL A 42 8.36 -4.37 16.26
CA VAL A 42 7.79 -4.00 14.95
C VAL A 42 8.87 -3.85 13.88
N GLY A 43 10.03 -3.29 14.23
CA GLY A 43 11.15 -3.14 13.31
C GLY A 43 11.67 -4.49 12.84
N PHE A 44 11.81 -5.46 13.77
CA PHE A 44 12.20 -6.82 13.45
C PHE A 44 11.19 -7.52 12.52
N VAL A 45 9.89 -7.41 12.82
CA VAL A 45 8.83 -8.00 11.97
C VAL A 45 8.91 -7.45 10.55
N VAL A 46 9.00 -6.12 10.40
CA VAL A 46 9.08 -5.49 9.08
C VAL A 46 10.35 -5.87 8.34
N MET A 47 11.49 -5.99 9.04
CA MET A 47 12.75 -6.44 8.46
C MET A 47 12.61 -7.84 7.89
N VAL A 48 12.08 -8.80 8.66
CA VAL A 48 11.88 -10.18 8.23
C VAL A 48 10.89 -10.27 7.06
N LEU A 49 9.79 -9.49 7.11
CA LEU A 49 8.79 -9.43 6.05
C LEU A 49 9.34 -8.95 4.72
N HIS A 50 10.41 -8.15 4.70
CA HIS A 50 11.11 -7.75 3.49
C HIS A 50 12.28 -8.67 3.14
N LEU A 51 13.00 -9.16 4.14
CA LEU A 51 14.18 -10.00 3.95
C LEU A 51 13.82 -11.34 3.28
N ILE A 52 12.77 -12.02 3.75
CA ILE A 52 12.38 -13.32 3.21
C ILE A 52 11.97 -13.20 1.72
N PRO A 53 11.02 -12.33 1.33
CA PRO A 53 10.70 -12.13 -0.08
C PRO A 53 11.89 -11.65 -0.90
N PHE A 54 12.76 -10.79 -0.35
CA PHE A 54 13.97 -10.35 -1.04
C PHE A 54 14.91 -11.52 -1.36
N LEU A 55 15.18 -12.41 -0.40
CA LEU A 55 16.02 -13.59 -0.61
C LEU A 55 15.38 -14.56 -1.61
N LEU A 56 14.07 -14.80 -1.50
CA LEU A 56 13.35 -15.64 -2.46
C LEU A 56 13.41 -15.04 -3.87
N MET A 57 13.14 -13.74 -4.03
CA MET A 57 13.25 -13.07 -5.33
C MET A 57 14.68 -13.12 -5.88
N THR A 58 15.68 -12.96 -5.02
CA THR A 58 17.10 -13.05 -5.42
C THR A 58 17.43 -14.44 -5.95
N LEU A 59 16.92 -15.49 -5.31
CA LEU A 59 17.15 -16.88 -5.70
C LEU A 59 16.43 -17.25 -7.01
N PHE A 60 15.15 -16.86 -7.16
CA PHE A 60 14.33 -17.28 -8.29
C PHE A 60 14.41 -16.35 -9.52
N LEU A 61 14.78 -15.08 -9.34
CA LEU A 61 14.75 -14.07 -10.41
C LEU A 61 16.08 -13.32 -10.64
N PRO A 62 17.27 -13.98 -10.58
CA PRO A 62 18.55 -13.28 -10.68
C PRO A 62 18.76 -12.57 -12.03
N TYR A 63 18.15 -13.06 -13.10
CA TYR A 63 18.27 -12.47 -14.43
C TYR A 63 17.58 -11.10 -14.55
N LYS A 64 16.60 -10.79 -13.67
CA LYS A 64 15.91 -9.49 -13.66
C LYS A 64 16.82 -8.36 -13.18
N TYR A 65 17.92 -8.67 -12.48
CA TYR A 65 18.85 -7.63 -12.05
C TYR A 65 19.54 -6.90 -13.21
N ARG A 66 19.60 -7.51 -14.40
CA ARG A 66 20.13 -6.85 -15.61
C ARG A 66 19.32 -5.60 -15.99
N ASN A 67 18.03 -5.57 -15.68
CA ASN A 67 17.15 -4.44 -16.03
C ASN A 67 17.48 -3.17 -15.22
N PHE A 68 18.10 -3.29 -14.03
CA PHE A 68 18.51 -2.12 -13.25
C PHE A 68 19.69 -1.36 -13.87
N LYS A 69 20.44 -1.98 -14.81
CA LYS A 69 21.58 -1.32 -15.48
C LYS A 69 21.16 -0.17 -16.40
N VAL A 70 19.89 -0.11 -16.79
CA VAL A 70 19.35 0.88 -17.74
C VAL A 70 18.71 2.07 -17.00
N LEU A 71 18.61 2.02 -15.68
CA LEU A 71 17.95 3.06 -14.88
C LEU A 71 18.80 4.33 -14.78
N ARG A 72 18.18 5.49 -14.99
CA ARG A 72 18.82 6.79 -14.72
C ARG A 72 18.66 7.14 -13.24
N ARG A 73 19.32 8.23 -12.82
CA ARG A 73 19.30 8.69 -11.41
C ARG A 73 17.88 8.96 -10.89
N SER A 74 17.00 9.50 -11.74
CA SER A 74 15.60 9.79 -11.39
C SER A 74 14.80 8.55 -11.00
N GLU A 75 15.04 7.44 -11.68
CA GLU A 75 14.37 6.16 -11.47
C GLU A 75 14.90 5.50 -10.21
N TRP A 76 16.22 5.57 -9.96
CA TRP A 76 16.82 5.13 -8.71
C TRP A 76 16.24 5.88 -7.50
N VAL A 77 16.11 7.20 -7.59
CA VAL A 77 15.44 8.00 -6.54
C VAL A 77 13.99 7.55 -6.37
N SER A 78 13.28 7.30 -7.47
CA SER A 78 11.88 6.84 -7.40
C SER A 78 11.77 5.47 -6.73
N LEU A 79 12.63 4.52 -7.06
CA LEU A 79 12.69 3.21 -6.40
C LEU A 79 13.06 3.31 -4.92
N PHE A 80 14.01 4.19 -4.58
CA PHE A 80 14.35 4.46 -3.19
C PHE A 80 13.15 5.01 -2.41
N LEU A 81 12.41 5.97 -2.98
CA LEU A 81 11.21 6.51 -2.37
C LEU A 81 10.09 5.47 -2.23
N VAL A 82 9.94 4.55 -3.18
CA VAL A 82 9.03 3.40 -3.08
C VAL A 82 9.42 2.52 -1.89
N ALA A 83 10.69 2.16 -1.78
CA ALA A 83 11.22 1.34 -0.69
C ALA A 83 11.11 2.03 0.67
N LEU A 84 11.36 3.34 0.73
CA LEU A 84 11.27 4.12 1.97
C LEU A 84 9.82 4.35 2.40
N ALA A 85 8.97 4.87 1.50
CA ALA A 85 7.60 5.23 1.84
C ALA A 85 6.71 4.00 2.01
N GLY A 86 6.66 3.13 0.99
CA GLY A 86 5.83 1.92 1.06
C GLY A 86 6.50 0.84 1.91
N GLY A 87 7.74 0.48 1.56
CA GLY A 87 8.43 -0.65 2.18
C GLY A 87 8.70 -0.44 3.68
N ALA A 88 9.40 0.63 4.04
CA ALA A 88 9.77 0.87 5.44
C ALA A 88 8.66 1.59 6.23
N ILE A 89 8.38 2.86 5.93
CA ILE A 89 7.50 3.71 6.74
C ILE A 89 6.07 3.16 6.77
N GLY A 90 5.50 2.85 5.61
CA GLY A 90 4.14 2.35 5.48
C GLY A 90 3.94 1.02 6.21
N THR A 91 4.85 0.06 5.99
CA THR A 91 4.78 -1.25 6.64
C THR A 91 5.00 -1.17 8.16
N MET A 92 5.96 -0.36 8.63
CA MET A 92 6.13 -0.14 10.08
C MET A 92 4.89 0.47 10.71
N ALA A 93 4.30 1.48 10.07
CA ALA A 93 3.12 2.15 10.58
C ALA A 93 1.90 1.21 10.62
N ILE A 94 1.66 0.40 9.58
CA ILE A 94 0.52 -0.53 9.58
C ILE A 94 0.69 -1.65 10.61
N VAL A 95 1.89 -2.24 10.72
CA VAL A 95 2.17 -3.29 11.72
C VAL A 95 2.02 -2.72 13.13
N LYS A 96 2.54 -1.51 13.38
CA LYS A 96 2.37 -0.82 14.67
C LYS A 96 0.92 -0.54 14.99
N ALA A 97 0.13 -0.07 14.01
CA ALA A 97 -1.29 0.18 14.18
C ALA A 97 -2.06 -1.09 14.57
N LEU A 98 -1.76 -2.21 13.90
CA LEU A 98 -2.39 -3.51 14.18
C LEU A 98 -2.03 -4.04 15.58
N PHE A 99 -0.76 -3.90 15.98
CA PHE A 99 -0.29 -4.32 17.31
C PHE A 99 -0.96 -3.50 18.42
N LEU A 100 -1.10 -2.18 18.24
CA LEU A 100 -1.74 -1.29 19.22
C LEU A 100 -3.22 -1.63 19.48
N VAL A 101 -3.93 -2.21 18.51
CA VAL A 101 -5.33 -2.63 18.66
C VAL A 101 -5.49 -4.11 19.01
N ASN A 102 -4.40 -4.81 19.33
CA ASN A 102 -4.35 -6.25 19.64
C ASN A 102 -5.13 -7.12 18.62
N PHE A 103 -5.18 -6.69 17.35
CA PHE A 103 -5.96 -7.37 16.31
C PHE A 103 -7.46 -7.58 16.61
N GLN A 104 -8.03 -6.94 17.65
CA GLN A 104 -9.43 -7.12 18.03
C GLN A 104 -10.38 -6.19 17.28
N LYS A 105 -9.89 -5.00 16.90
CA LYS A 105 -10.64 -4.03 16.08
C LYS A 105 -9.90 -3.72 14.78
N LEU A 106 -9.57 -4.77 14.01
CA LEU A 106 -8.96 -4.69 12.68
C LEU A 106 -9.71 -3.76 11.74
N THR A 107 -11.02 -3.65 11.94
CA THR A 107 -11.93 -2.84 11.15
C THR A 107 -11.42 -1.41 11.00
N ILE A 108 -11.14 -0.66 12.08
CA ILE A 108 -10.68 0.75 11.94
C ILE A 108 -9.40 0.87 11.11
N VAL A 109 -8.42 0.00 11.37
CA VAL A 109 -7.14 0.02 10.65
C VAL A 109 -7.35 -0.24 9.16
N VAL A 110 -8.07 -1.33 8.82
CA VAL A 110 -8.36 -1.73 7.44
C VAL A 110 -9.23 -0.68 6.71
N LEU A 111 -10.16 -0.05 7.42
CA LEU A 111 -11.01 1.00 6.87
C LEU A 111 -10.21 2.24 6.50
N LEU A 112 -9.31 2.70 7.38
CA LEU A 112 -8.45 3.83 7.10
C LEU A 112 -7.47 3.54 5.94
N GLN A 113 -7.08 2.28 5.73
CA GLN A 113 -6.32 1.89 4.54
C GLN A 113 -7.11 2.07 3.22
N LYS A 114 -8.45 2.11 3.24
CA LYS A 114 -9.23 2.42 2.04
C LYS A 114 -9.06 3.86 1.55
N LEU A 115 -8.39 4.73 2.32
CA LEU A 115 -8.02 6.08 1.90
C LEU A 115 -6.76 6.12 1.02
N GLN A 116 -6.03 5.00 0.88
CA GLN A 116 -4.86 4.91 -0.02
C GLN A 116 -5.10 5.48 -1.43
N PRO A 117 -6.23 5.17 -2.12
CA PRO A 117 -6.50 5.72 -3.46
C PRO A 117 -6.65 7.24 -3.46
N VAL A 118 -7.22 7.83 -2.40
CA VAL A 118 -7.37 9.29 -2.28
C VAL A 118 -6.00 9.95 -2.21
N PHE A 119 -5.11 9.43 -1.35
CA PHE A 119 -3.73 9.92 -1.25
C PHE A 119 -2.93 9.71 -2.54
N ALA A 120 -3.04 8.52 -3.15
CA ALA A 120 -2.33 8.21 -4.38
C ALA A 120 -2.73 9.18 -5.51
N ILE A 121 -4.04 9.44 -5.67
CA ILE A 121 -4.51 10.33 -6.73
C ILE A 121 -4.11 11.78 -6.45
N ALA A 122 -4.28 12.26 -5.21
CA ALA A 122 -3.86 13.61 -4.83
C ALA A 122 -2.37 13.84 -5.07
N LEU A 123 -1.53 12.87 -4.70
CA LEU A 123 -0.08 12.93 -4.92
C LEU A 123 0.29 12.76 -6.39
N ALA A 124 -0.43 11.96 -7.17
CA ALA A 124 -0.22 11.88 -8.62
C ALA A 124 -0.47 13.24 -9.27
N THR A 125 -1.50 13.97 -8.86
CA THR A 125 -1.75 15.34 -9.32
C THR A 125 -0.64 16.30 -8.92
N LEU A 126 -0.16 16.23 -7.69
CA LEU A 126 0.88 17.15 -7.21
C LEU A 126 2.26 16.86 -7.83
N ILE A 127 2.65 15.59 -7.88
CA ILE A 127 3.99 15.14 -8.26
C ILE A 127 4.12 14.91 -9.77
N LEU A 128 3.10 14.29 -10.39
CA LEU A 128 3.09 13.99 -11.83
C LEU A 128 2.34 15.06 -12.65
N ARG A 129 1.73 16.06 -12.00
CA ARG A 129 0.96 17.15 -12.64
C ARG A 129 -0.22 16.65 -13.49
N GLU A 130 -0.81 15.52 -13.11
CA GLU A 130 -1.98 14.96 -13.78
C GLU A 130 -3.23 15.80 -13.49
N LYS A 131 -3.95 16.22 -14.53
CA LYS A 131 -5.18 17.01 -14.38
C LYS A 131 -6.34 16.12 -13.93
N LEU A 132 -6.88 16.40 -12.74
CA LEU A 132 -8.06 15.71 -12.21
C LEU A 132 -9.33 16.29 -12.81
N LYS A 133 -10.28 15.41 -13.13
CA LYS A 133 -11.64 15.83 -13.47
C LYS A 133 -12.34 16.36 -12.21
N PRO A 134 -13.20 17.39 -12.30
CA PRO A 134 -13.93 17.94 -11.14
C PRO A 134 -14.70 16.90 -10.33
N VAL A 135 -15.25 15.89 -11.02
CA VAL A 135 -15.96 14.74 -10.42
C VAL A 135 -15.10 13.98 -9.39
N PHE A 136 -13.76 14.00 -9.53
CA PHE A 136 -12.88 13.36 -8.57
C PHE A 136 -12.96 14.00 -7.17
N TYR A 137 -12.98 15.32 -7.08
CA TYR A 137 -13.04 16.01 -5.79
C TYR A 137 -14.32 15.65 -5.03
N PHE A 138 -15.42 15.44 -5.76
CA PHE A 138 -16.66 14.95 -5.19
C PHE A 138 -16.54 13.53 -4.63
N TRP A 139 -15.95 12.59 -5.38
CA TRP A 139 -15.70 11.23 -4.88
C TRP A 139 -14.70 11.17 -3.72
N ALA A 140 -13.65 11.99 -3.75
CA ALA A 140 -12.69 12.09 -2.65
C ALA A 140 -13.36 12.60 -1.38
N PHE A 141 -14.22 13.61 -1.49
CA PHE A 141 -15.03 14.10 -0.37
C PHE A 141 -15.95 13.01 0.18
N ILE A 142 -16.68 12.29 -0.68
CA ILE A 142 -17.51 11.14 -0.27
C ILE A 142 -16.67 10.07 0.42
N ALA A 143 -15.48 9.74 -0.08
CA ALA A 143 -14.61 8.72 0.49
C ALA A 143 -14.12 9.10 1.90
N ILE A 144 -13.76 10.37 2.12
CA ILE A 144 -13.39 10.88 3.44
C ILE A 144 -14.58 10.82 4.40
N MET A 145 -15.76 11.27 3.96
CA MET A 145 -16.99 11.21 4.74
C MET A 145 -17.38 9.77 5.09
N ALA A 146 -17.34 8.86 4.10
CA ALA A 146 -17.59 7.44 4.31
C ALA A 146 -16.57 6.84 5.28
N GLY A 147 -15.29 7.18 5.16
CA GLY A 147 -14.24 6.77 6.10
C GLY A 147 -14.53 7.23 7.53
N TYR A 148 -15.01 8.46 7.70
CA TYR A 148 -15.47 8.98 9.00
C TYR A 148 -16.65 8.17 9.54
N PHE A 149 -17.74 8.05 8.78
CA PHE A 149 -18.96 7.35 9.23
C PHE A 149 -18.72 5.87 9.51
N LEU A 150 -17.84 5.22 8.76
CA LEU A 150 -17.51 3.82 8.96
C LEU A 150 -16.64 3.60 10.20
N THR A 151 -15.94 4.64 10.65
CA THR A 151 -15.07 4.62 11.84
C THR A 151 -15.82 5.08 13.10
N PHE A 152 -16.59 6.16 13.01
CA PHE A 152 -17.22 6.84 14.15
C PHE A 152 -18.76 6.80 14.13
N GLY A 153 -19.37 6.34 13.03
CA GLY A 153 -20.82 6.38 12.87
C GLY A 153 -21.34 7.81 12.91
N TRP A 154 -22.45 7.99 13.63
CA TRP A 154 -23.03 9.30 13.93
C TRP A 154 -22.40 9.98 15.15
N ASN A 155 -21.49 9.31 15.84
CA ASN A 155 -20.86 9.86 17.01
C ASN A 155 -19.76 10.83 16.59
N LEU A 156 -19.61 11.92 17.34
CA LEU A 156 -18.35 12.66 17.35
C LEU A 156 -17.24 11.70 17.79
N PRO A 157 -15.98 11.86 17.33
CA PRO A 157 -14.87 11.03 17.78
C PRO A 157 -14.72 11.18 19.30
N HIS A 158 -15.40 10.30 20.02
CA HIS A 158 -15.26 10.11 21.44
C HIS A 158 -14.08 9.17 21.64
N VAL A 159 -13.11 9.61 22.44
CA VAL A 159 -11.97 8.79 22.82
C VAL A 159 -12.42 7.78 23.89
N GLU A 160 -13.41 6.95 23.56
CA GLU A 160 -13.85 5.83 24.42
C GLU A 160 -13.01 4.56 24.19
N GLY A 161 -12.11 4.60 23.23
CA GLY A 161 -10.95 3.71 23.20
C GLY A 161 -9.75 4.47 23.72
N GLY A 162 -9.10 3.99 24.78
CA GLY A 162 -7.92 4.62 25.37
C GLY A 162 -6.81 4.97 24.37
N LYS A 163 -5.77 5.69 24.82
CA LYS A 163 -4.68 6.30 24.01
C LYS A 163 -4.19 5.47 22.79
N ASN A 164 -4.16 4.14 22.91
CA ASN A 164 -3.75 3.22 21.84
C ASN A 164 -4.62 3.28 20.57
N TYR A 165 -5.92 3.57 20.68
CA TYR A 165 -6.80 3.64 19.51
C TYR A 165 -6.55 4.88 18.65
N VAL A 166 -6.35 6.03 19.30
CA VAL A 166 -5.98 7.28 18.60
C VAL A 166 -4.63 7.10 17.90
N LEU A 167 -3.65 6.53 18.61
CA LEU A 167 -2.34 6.22 18.04
C LEU A 167 -2.45 5.25 16.85
N ALA A 168 -3.23 4.17 16.97
CA ALA A 168 -3.42 3.21 15.89
C ALA A 168 -4.07 3.85 14.64
N SER A 169 -5.05 4.73 14.83
CA SER A 169 -5.67 5.48 13.73
C SER A 169 -4.67 6.41 13.04
N LEU A 170 -3.84 7.13 13.80
CA LEU A 170 -2.79 7.98 13.24
C LEU A 170 -1.73 7.18 12.47
N TYR A 171 -1.28 6.05 13.02
CA TYR A 171 -0.36 5.15 12.33
C TYR A 171 -1.00 4.53 11.07
N SER A 172 -2.29 4.17 11.11
CA SER A 172 -2.98 3.67 9.92
C SER A 172 -3.11 4.75 8.84
N LEU A 173 -3.45 5.99 9.21
CA LEU A 173 -3.48 7.12 8.28
C LEU A 173 -2.11 7.40 7.67
N LEU A 174 -1.05 7.37 8.49
CA LEU A 174 0.33 7.49 8.02
C LEU A 174 0.67 6.37 7.02
N ALA A 175 0.29 5.13 7.33
CA ALA A 175 0.49 4.00 6.42
C ALA A 175 -0.26 4.18 5.09
N ALA A 176 -1.52 4.60 5.15
CA ALA A 176 -2.33 4.84 3.95
C ALA A 176 -1.72 5.93 3.05
N PHE A 177 -1.23 7.02 3.66
CA PHE A 177 -0.52 8.07 2.96
C PHE A 177 0.81 7.57 2.34
N ALA A 178 1.58 6.80 3.11
CA ALA A 178 2.88 6.31 2.67
C ALA A 178 2.77 5.27 1.53
N PHE A 179 1.81 4.35 1.61
CA PHE A 179 1.48 3.42 0.51
C PHE A 179 0.91 4.14 -0.72
N GLY A 180 0.04 5.14 -0.51
CA GLY A 180 -0.44 6.00 -1.59
C GLY A 180 0.69 6.72 -2.31
N SER A 181 1.64 7.29 -1.56
CA SER A 181 2.85 7.94 -2.09
C SER A 181 3.72 6.98 -2.89
N SER A 182 3.94 5.77 -2.35
CA SER A 182 4.73 4.72 -3.01
C SER A 182 4.15 4.34 -4.38
N THR A 183 2.82 4.26 -4.49
CA THR A 183 2.14 3.99 -5.77
C THR A 183 2.48 5.03 -6.84
N VAL A 184 2.52 6.31 -6.46
CA VAL A 184 2.86 7.42 -7.38
C VAL A 184 4.32 7.36 -7.83
N PHE A 185 5.24 7.12 -6.89
CA PHE A 185 6.66 6.96 -7.22
C PHE A 185 6.92 5.71 -8.08
N SER A 186 6.20 4.61 -7.83
CA SER A 186 6.29 3.39 -8.62
C SER A 186 5.84 3.61 -10.07
N LYS A 187 4.73 4.34 -10.28
CA LYS A 187 4.27 4.73 -11.62
C LYS A 187 5.34 5.51 -12.39
N LYS A 188 6.04 6.44 -11.71
CA LYS A 188 7.15 7.21 -12.29
C LYS A 188 8.33 6.31 -12.68
N ALA A 189 8.66 5.31 -11.87
CA ALA A 189 9.74 4.35 -12.15
C ALA A 189 9.40 3.39 -13.29
N LEU A 190 8.15 2.89 -13.33
CA LEU A 190 7.69 1.92 -14.33
C LEU A 190 7.63 2.49 -15.75
N GLY A 191 7.28 3.78 -15.91
CA GLY A 191 7.29 4.43 -17.23
C GLY A 191 8.67 4.48 -17.90
N ALA A 192 9.75 4.17 -17.18
CA ALA A 192 11.10 4.04 -17.71
C ALA A 192 11.56 2.57 -17.91
N LEU A 193 10.80 1.61 -17.39
CA LEU A 193 11.10 0.16 -17.43
C LEU A 193 10.19 -0.63 -18.40
N SER A 194 9.11 -0.01 -18.90
CA SER A 194 8.16 -0.59 -19.87
C SER A 194 8.62 -0.40 -21.32
#